data_AF-A0A6X7TFS8-F1
#
_entry.id   AF-A0A6X7TFS8-F1
#
_cell.length_a   1.000
_cell.length_b   1.000
_cell.length_c   1.000
_cell.angle_alpha   90.00
_cell.angle_beta   90.00
_cell.angle_gamma   90.00
#
_symmetry.space_group_name_H-M   'P 1'
#
loop_
_entity.id
_entity.type
_entity.pdbx_description
1 polymer ?
#
loop_
_entity_poly.entity_id
_entity_poly.type
_entity_poly.pdbx_seq_one_letter_code
_entity_poly.pdbx_strand_id
1 'polypeptide(L)'
;EESNHGWVNDPTSAVNLQLNELIEHIATFALNYKIKYNEDNKLIAQIDEYLDDTFMLFSSYGINTQDLQKWRKSGNRLFRCFVNATRANPVSLSC
;
A
#
# COMPACT_ATOMS: atom_id res chain seq x y z
N GLU A 1 34.62 -8.50 -6.52
CA GLU A 1 33.98 -7.49 -5.64
C GLU A 1 32.66 -7.10 -6.29
N GLU A 2 31.58 -7.79 -5.91
CA GLU A 2 30.24 -7.47 -6.42
C GLU A 2 29.77 -6.19 -5.72
N SER A 3 29.50 -5.17 -6.52
CA SER A 3 29.06 -3.86 -6.06
C SER A 3 27.76 -3.97 -5.27
N ASN A 4 27.87 -3.89 -3.95
CA ASN A 4 26.77 -3.61 -3.00
C ASN A 4 26.22 -2.18 -3.21
N HIS A 5 25.88 -1.82 -4.44
CA HIS A 5 24.99 -0.69 -4.69
C HIS A 5 23.58 -1.17 -4.35
N GLY A 6 23.26 -1.09 -3.06
CA GLY A 6 21.89 -1.22 -2.58
C GLY A 6 20.99 -0.28 -3.39
N TRP A 7 19.74 -0.68 -3.57
CA TRP A 7 18.75 0.12 -4.29
C TRP A 7 18.56 1.43 -3.51
N VAL A 8 19.19 2.51 -3.98
CA VAL A 8 19.15 3.82 -3.34
C VAL A 8 17.83 4.48 -3.68
N ASN A 9 17.17 5.01 -2.66
CA ASN A 9 15.93 5.76 -2.76
C ASN A 9 16.18 7.16 -2.20
N ASP A 10 15.71 8.22 -2.88
CA ASP A 10 15.80 9.59 -2.38
C ASP A 10 14.44 10.01 -1.81
N PRO A 11 14.25 10.04 -0.48
CA PRO A 11 12.98 10.41 0.16
C PRO A 11 12.51 11.83 -0.16
N THR A 12 13.41 12.70 -0.64
CA THR A 12 13.09 14.10 -1.00
C THR A 12 12.75 14.28 -2.47
N SER A 13 12.90 13.22 -3.28
CA SER A 13 12.52 13.25 -4.68
C SER A 13 11.03 13.52 -4.86
N ALA A 14 10.66 14.19 -5.96
CA ALA A 14 9.27 14.51 -6.27
C ALA A 14 8.35 13.27 -6.27
N VAL A 15 8.89 12.10 -6.66
CA VAL A 15 8.16 10.83 -6.67
C VAL A 15 7.82 10.36 -5.26
N ASN A 16 8.75 10.46 -4.30
CA ASN A 16 8.47 10.09 -2.91
C ASN A 16 7.54 11.07 -2.21
N LEU A 17 7.63 12.36 -2.53
CA LEU A 17 6.68 13.35 -2.02
C LEU A 17 5.25 13.04 -2.52
N GLN A 18 5.08 12.76 -3.81
CA GLN A 18 3.80 12.32 -4.38
C GLN A 18 3.31 11.01 -3.77
N LEU A 19 4.22 10.07 -3.47
CA LEU A 19 3.88 8.84 -2.80
C LEU A 19 3.35 9.08 -1.37
N ASN A 20 3.98 9.99 -0.62
CA ASN A 20 3.52 10.36 0.72
C ASN A 20 2.13 11.01 0.69
N GLU A 21 1.89 11.93 -0.24
CA GLU A 21 0.57 12.54 -0.46
C GLU A 21 -0.48 11.47 -0.81
N LEU A 22 -0.11 10.48 -1.63
CA LEU A 22 -0.99 9.38 -2.00
C LEU A 22 -1.31 8.48 -0.81
N ILE A 23 -0.32 8.16 0.03
CA ILE A 23 -0.51 7.37 1.26
C ILE A 23 -1.51 8.07 2.17
N GLU A 24 -1.33 9.37 2.41
CA GLU A 24 -2.23 10.16 3.25
C GLU A 24 -3.64 10.25 2.66
N HIS A 25 -3.74 10.45 1.35
CA HIS A 25 -5.03 10.49 0.65
C HIS A 25 -5.79 9.16 0.79
N ILE A 26 -5.11 8.02 0.58
CA ILE A 26 -5.73 6.70 0.71
C ILE A 26 -6.13 6.43 2.16
N ALA A 27 -5.30 6.79 3.15
CA ALA A 27 -5.64 6.63 4.57
C ALA A 27 -6.90 7.43 4.95
N THR A 28 -6.98 8.68 4.50
CA THR A 28 -8.16 9.54 4.71
C THR A 28 -9.40 8.95 4.05
N PHE A 29 -9.26 8.45 2.81
CA PHE A 29 -10.34 7.79 2.10
C PHE A 29 -10.79 6.51 2.80
N ALA A 30 -9.86 5.69 3.29
CA ALA A 30 -10.14 4.45 4.01
C ALA A 30 -10.92 4.71 5.32
N LEU A 31 -10.58 5.77 6.05
CA LEU A 31 -11.33 6.20 7.23
C LEU A 31 -12.78 6.58 6.87
N ASN A 32 -12.96 7.36 5.81
CA ASN A 32 -14.30 7.72 5.33
C ASN A 32 -15.11 6.49 4.88
N TYR A 33 -14.45 5.55 4.21
CA TYR A 33 -15.06 4.28 3.79
C TYR A 33 -15.52 3.45 5.01
N LYS A 34 -14.67 3.34 6.03
CA LYS A 34 -14.97 2.61 7.27
C LYS A 34 -16.23 3.10 7.98
N ILE A 35 -16.46 4.42 7.97
CA ILE A 35 -17.66 5.03 8.55
C ILE A 35 -18.92 4.55 7.81
N LYS A 36 -18.85 4.38 6.49
CA LYS A 36 -19.97 3.96 5.64
C LYS A 36 -20.19 2.44 5.65
N TYR A 37 -19.12 1.65 5.76
CA TYR A 37 -19.13 0.18 5.64
C TYR A 37 -18.34 -0.45 6.78
N ASN A 38 -18.93 -0.49 7.97
CA ASN A 38 -18.27 -0.99 9.18
C ASN A 38 -17.99 -2.51 9.13
N GLU A 39 -18.70 -3.24 8.29
CA GLU A 39 -18.48 -4.66 8.00
C GLU A 39 -17.11 -4.94 7.34
N ASP A 40 -16.54 -3.94 6.65
CA ASP A 40 -15.29 -4.06 5.88
C ASP A 40 -14.05 -3.72 6.70
N ASN A 41 -14.14 -3.74 8.04
CA ASN A 41 -13.00 -3.49 8.93
C ASN A 41 -11.76 -4.34 8.60
N LYS A 42 -11.95 -5.56 8.09
CA LYS A 42 -10.85 -6.44 7.67
C LYS A 42 -10.14 -5.95 6.39
N LEU A 43 -10.85 -5.28 5.48
CA LEU A 43 -10.26 -4.65 4.30
C LEU A 43 -9.48 -3.40 4.72
N ILE A 44 -10.08 -2.55 5.57
CA ILE A 44 -9.42 -1.35 6.09
C ILE A 44 -8.10 -1.69 6.78
N ALA A 45 -8.09 -2.70 7.65
CA ALA A 45 -6.86 -3.13 8.32
C ALA A 45 -5.76 -3.61 7.34
N GLN A 46 -6.13 -4.17 6.18
CA GLN A 46 -5.17 -4.57 5.15
C GLN A 46 -4.66 -3.39 4.31
N ILE A 47 -5.50 -2.37 4.13
CA ILE A 47 -5.08 -1.11 3.51
C ILE A 47 -4.09 -0.41 4.43
N ASP A 48 -4.41 -0.27 5.72
CA ASP A 48 -3.52 0.35 6.71
C ASP A 48 -2.16 -0.39 6.77
N GLU A 49 -2.17 -1.72 6.86
CA GLU A 49 -0.94 -2.55 6.85
C GLU A 49 -0.10 -2.31 5.59
N TYR A 50 -0.73 -2.21 4.42
CA TYR A 50 -0.02 -1.96 3.16
C TYR A 50 0.55 -0.54 3.09
N LEU A 51 -0.19 0.46 3.57
CA LEU A 51 0.26 1.86 3.61
C LEU A 51 1.44 2.04 4.56
N ASP A 52 1.40 1.42 5.75
CA ASP A 52 2.50 1.43 6.71
C ASP A 52 3.77 0.81 6.13
N ASP A 53 3.64 -0.36 5.48
CA ASP A 53 4.76 -1.03 4.82
C ASP A 53 5.33 -0.19 3.67
N THR A 54 4.46 0.49 2.91
CA THR A 54 4.87 1.38 1.82
C THR A 54 5.66 2.56 2.38
N PHE A 55 5.14 3.21 3.43
CA PHE A 55 5.81 4.33 4.08
C PHE A 55 7.18 3.92 4.64
N MET A 56 7.26 2.79 5.34
CA MET A 56 8.53 2.29 5.90
C MET A 56 9.58 2.00 4.83
N LEU A 57 9.16 1.39 3.70
CA LEU A 57 10.05 1.02 2.61
C LEU A 57 10.63 2.26 1.90
N PHE A 58 9.78 3.24 1.60
CA PHE A 58 10.14 4.41 0.79
C PHE A 58 10.57 5.64 1.60
N SER A 59 10.45 5.61 2.93
CA SER A 59 11.07 6.61 3.81
C SER A 59 12.58 6.36 4.02
N SER A 60 13.07 5.19 3.64
CA SER A 60 14.47 4.79 3.79
C SER A 60 15.30 5.20 2.58
N TYR A 61 16.54 5.64 2.81
CA TYR A 61 17.51 5.97 1.73
C TYR A 61 18.02 4.73 0.98
N GLY A 62 17.85 3.55 1.55
CA GLY A 62 18.15 2.28 0.92
C GLY A 62 17.00 1.30 1.12
N ILE A 63 16.64 0.58 0.07
CA ILE A 63 15.59 -0.43 0.12
C ILE A 63 16.15 -1.71 0.76
N ASN A 64 15.62 -2.07 1.92
CA ASN A 64 15.92 -3.33 2.60
C ASN A 64 15.11 -4.49 2.01
N THR A 65 15.77 -5.61 1.74
CA THR A 65 15.13 -6.83 1.22
C THR A 65 14.02 -7.34 2.15
N GLN A 66 14.17 -7.23 3.48
CA GLN A 66 13.14 -7.69 4.42
C GLN A 66 11.86 -6.86 4.30
N ASP A 67 12.00 -5.52 4.30
CA ASP A 67 10.88 -4.59 4.17
C ASP A 67 10.23 -4.72 2.79
N LEU A 68 11.02 -4.92 1.74
CA LEU A 68 10.51 -5.20 0.40
C LEU A 68 9.67 -6.48 0.36
N GLN A 69 10.11 -7.55 1.03
CA GLN A 69 9.33 -8.80 1.09
C GLN A 69 8.06 -8.62 1.93
N LYS A 70 8.10 -7.82 2.98
CA LYS A 70 6.93 -7.49 3.80
C LYS A 70 5.90 -6.72 2.99
N TRP A 71 6.32 -5.63 2.34
CA TRP A 71 5.50 -4.83 1.43
C TRP A 71 4.88 -5.65 0.30
N ARG A 72 5.64 -6.57 -0.31
CA ARG A 72 5.10 -7.50 -1.32
C ARG A 72 4.03 -8.43 -0.74
N LYS A 73 4.17 -8.90 0.49
CA LYS A 73 3.18 -9.79 1.12
C LYS A 73 1.89 -9.05 1.43
N SER A 74 1.97 -7.86 2.03
CA SER A 74 0.78 -7.02 2.31
C SER A 74 0.08 -6.60 1.03
N GLY A 75 0.82 -6.18 -0.01
CA GLY A 75 0.25 -5.86 -1.33
C GLY A 75 -0.47 -7.03 -1.99
N ASN A 76 0.11 -8.24 -1.96
CA ASN A 76 -0.55 -9.45 -2.49
C ASN A 76 -1.83 -9.81 -1.72
N ARG A 77 -1.83 -9.62 -0.41
CA ARG A 77 -2.99 -9.88 0.45
C ARG A 77 -4.14 -8.93 0.10
N LEU A 78 -3.84 -7.63 -0.02
CA LEU A 78 -4.79 -6.60 -0.41
C LEU A 78 -5.34 -6.84 -1.81
N PHE A 79 -4.48 -7.16 -2.79
CA PHE A 79 -4.90 -7.45 -4.16
C PHE A 79 -5.86 -8.65 -4.23
N ARG A 80 -5.60 -9.71 -3.46
CA ARG A 80 -6.53 -10.85 -3.36
C ARG A 80 -7.88 -10.45 -2.78
N CYS A 81 -7.92 -9.55 -1.81
CA CYS A 81 -9.18 -9.00 -1.28
C CYS A 81 -9.97 -8.29 -2.37
N PHE A 82 -9.34 -7.43 -3.18
CA PHE A 82 -10.01 -6.74 -4.28
C PHE A 82 -10.51 -7.71 -5.34
N VAL A 83 -9.68 -8.66 -5.80
CA VAL A 83 -10.11 -9.67 -6.78
C VAL A 83 -11.31 -10.48 -6.28
N ASN A 84 -11.31 -10.87 -5.01
CA ASN A 84 -12.43 -11.60 -4.42
C ASN A 84 -13.70 -10.74 -4.34
N ALA A 85 -13.57 -9.45 -3.97
CA ALA A 85 -14.69 -8.51 -3.94
C ALA A 85 -15.28 -8.28 -5.34
N THR A 86 -14.43 -8.07 -6.36
CA THR A 86 -14.87 -7.92 -7.76
C THR A 86 -15.56 -9.17 -8.28
N ARG A 87 -15.10 -10.37 -7.90
CA ARG A 87 -15.75 -11.64 -8.26
C ARG A 87 -17.11 -11.81 -7.57
N ALA A 88 -17.23 -11.40 -6.31
CA ALA A 88 -18.47 -11.47 -5.54
C ALA A 88 -19.51 -10.44 -6.03
N ASN A 89 -19.07 -9.33 -6.61
CA ASN A 89 -19.94 -8.29 -7.16
C ASN A 89 -19.46 -7.79 -8.54
N PRO A 90 -19.74 -8.52 -9.63
CA PRO A 90 -19.25 -8.18 -10.98
C PRO A 90 -19.90 -6.92 -11.60
N VAL A 91 -20.94 -6.35 -10.98
CA VAL A 91 -21.75 -5.26 -11.55
C VAL A 91 -21.14 -3.87 -11.29
N SER A 92 -20.18 -3.74 -10.37
CA SER A 92 -19.48 -2.47 -10.12
C SER A 92 -18.39 -2.12 -11.15
N LEU A 93 -18.16 -2.99 -12.14
CA LEU A 93 -17.21 -2.78 -13.26
C LEU A 93 -17.78 -1.94 -14.42
N SER A 94 -19.04 -1.50 -14.33
CA SER A 94 -19.69 -0.67 -15.34
C SER A 94 -19.88 0.75 -14.82
N CYS A 95 -18.83 1.57 -14.92
CA CYS A 95 -18.92 3.03 -15.01
C CYS A 95 -17.68 3.56 -15.75
#